data_AF-S7V8T5-F1
#
_entry.id   AF-S7V8T5-F1
#
_cell.length_a   1.000
_cell.length_b   1.000
_cell.length_c   1.000
_cell.angle_alpha   90.00
_cell.angle_beta   90.00
_cell.angle_gamma   90.00
#
_symmetry.space_group_name_H-M   'P 1'
#
loop_
_entity.id
_entity.type
_entity.pdbx_description
1 polymer ?
#
loop_
_entity_poly.entity_id
_entity_poly.type
_entity_poly.pdbx_seq_one_letter_code
_entity_poly.pdbx_strand_id
1 'polypeptide(L)'
;MKDKTIFHKLSELHKKESRYWVLECAVFMEEQASDTLGAILGIDWKKSESLGYGSASLGFGNKIRLITDLKEVSKEDKKKFQSFMTIRNKFAHIAEIDSFSNYFKLIKSSQDQKNKLKKWYPNIKYESDDIEGVFKLAYWSLTLDLFQVFIEINQKHFINVGIEKGQKETLETFFKIVKDQLKDTEEGCQILEKIFGKILNKTKSKN
;
A
#
# COMPACT_ATOMS: atom_id res chain seq x y z
N MET A 1 -11.09 11.76 24.86
CA MET A 1 -10.77 10.84 25.99
C MET A 1 -10.96 9.37 25.57
N LYS A 2 -10.37 8.96 24.45
CA LYS A 2 -10.39 7.58 23.93
C LYS A 2 -9.03 7.34 23.27
N ASP A 3 -8.05 6.89 24.04
CA ASP A 3 -6.84 6.24 23.48
C ASP A 3 -5.92 5.58 24.51
N LYS A 4 -6.25 5.61 25.81
CA LYS A 4 -5.44 4.92 26.83
C LYS A 4 -5.46 3.40 26.68
N THR A 5 -6.47 2.84 26.02
CA THR A 5 -6.65 1.38 25.87
C THR A 5 -5.70 0.77 24.83
N ILE A 6 -5.36 1.50 23.76
CA ILE A 6 -4.39 1.04 22.76
C ILE A 6 -2.98 1.11 23.36
N PHE A 7 -2.62 2.26 23.95
CA PHE A 7 -1.33 2.42 24.61
C PHE A 7 -1.11 1.44 25.77
N HIS A 8 -2.16 1.11 26.54
CA HIS A 8 -2.08 0.12 27.62
C HIS A 8 -1.95 -1.32 27.10
N LYS A 9 -2.66 -1.68 26.02
CA LYS A 9 -2.46 -2.97 25.33
C LYS A 9 -1.05 -3.08 24.73
N LEU A 10 -0.49 -1.99 24.19
CA LEU A 10 0.88 -1.92 23.69
C LEU A 10 1.93 -2.01 24.81
N SER A 11 1.64 -1.49 26.01
CA SER A 11 2.54 -1.60 27.17
C SER A 11 2.53 -3.00 27.80
N GLU A 12 1.40 -3.70 27.81
CA GLU A 12 1.32 -5.11 28.26
C GLU A 12 2.04 -6.06 27.28
N LEU A 13 2.03 -5.71 25.99
CA LEU A 13 2.78 -6.36 24.90
C LEU A 13 4.31 -6.27 25.05
N HIS A 14 4.82 -5.30 25.82
CA HIS A 14 6.25 -5.14 26.10
C HIS A 14 6.88 -6.42 26.70
N LYS A 15 6.11 -7.22 27.45
CA LYS A 15 6.56 -8.49 28.04
C LYS A 15 6.39 -9.72 27.14
N LYS A 16 5.77 -9.58 25.95
CA LYS A 16 5.64 -10.67 24.97
C LYS A 16 6.88 -10.72 24.06
N GLU A 17 7.30 -11.95 23.76
CA GLU A 17 8.46 -12.31 22.92
C GLU A 17 8.50 -11.48 21.63
N SER A 18 9.66 -10.97 21.24
CA SER A 18 9.81 -10.05 20.09
C SER A 18 9.29 -10.63 18.78
N ARG A 19 9.28 -11.96 18.67
CA ARG A 19 8.58 -12.67 17.60
C ARG A 19 7.12 -12.28 17.47
N TYR A 20 6.35 -12.33 18.54
CA TYR A 20 4.94 -11.97 18.51
C TYR A 20 4.75 -10.52 18.03
N TRP A 21 5.56 -9.60 18.56
CA TRP A 21 5.53 -8.19 18.15
C TRP A 21 5.80 -7.98 16.67
N VAL A 22 6.84 -8.63 16.13
CA VAL A 22 7.19 -8.55 14.71
C VAL A 22 6.07 -9.12 13.83
N LEU A 23 5.47 -10.24 14.25
CA LEU A 23 4.38 -10.88 13.51
C LEU A 23 3.09 -10.05 13.51
N GLU A 24 2.73 -9.42 14.62
CA GLU A 24 1.57 -8.51 14.68
C GLU A 24 1.74 -7.31 13.73
N CYS A 25 2.93 -6.69 13.72
CA CYS A 25 3.24 -5.63 12.75
C CYS A 25 3.12 -6.14 11.30
N ALA A 26 3.54 -7.38 11.04
CA ALA A 26 3.47 -7.97 9.72
C ALA A 26 2.05 -8.28 9.26
N VAL A 27 1.20 -8.80 10.15
CA VAL A 27 -0.23 -9.03 9.87
C VAL A 27 -0.92 -7.70 9.56
N PHE A 28 -0.67 -6.68 10.39
CA PHE A 28 -1.18 -5.33 10.15
C PHE A 28 -0.79 -4.81 8.77
N MET A 29 0.50 -4.88 8.41
CA MET A 29 0.99 -4.41 7.12
C MET A 29 0.46 -5.23 5.94
N GLU A 30 0.19 -6.51 6.13
CA GLU A 30 -0.40 -7.39 5.12
C GLU A 30 -1.86 -7.06 4.83
N GLU A 31 -2.63 -6.70 5.86
CA GLU A 31 -3.97 -6.13 5.69
C GLU A 31 -3.91 -4.81 4.93
N GLN A 32 -3.01 -3.88 5.31
CA GLN A 32 -2.88 -2.59 4.62
C GLN A 32 -2.48 -2.75 3.15
N ALA A 33 -1.59 -3.67 2.82
CA ALA A 33 -1.23 -3.95 1.43
C ALA A 33 -2.42 -4.49 0.62
N SER A 34 -3.27 -5.30 1.25
CA SER A 34 -4.47 -5.85 0.62
C SER A 34 -5.51 -4.76 0.38
N ASP A 35 -5.70 -3.87 1.36
CA ASP A 35 -6.58 -2.72 1.27
C ASP A 35 -6.15 -1.72 0.19
N THR A 36 -4.87 -1.34 0.17
CA THR A 36 -4.31 -0.48 -0.86
C THR A 36 -4.46 -1.08 -2.27
N LEU A 37 -4.18 -2.39 -2.45
CA LEU A 37 -4.41 -3.03 -3.74
C LEU A 37 -5.89 -3.09 -4.11
N GLY A 38 -6.77 -3.37 -3.14
CA GLY A 38 -8.22 -3.35 -3.34
C GLY A 38 -8.69 -1.99 -3.84
N ALA A 39 -8.22 -0.91 -3.22
CA ALA A 39 -8.50 0.46 -3.65
C ALA A 39 -8.01 0.71 -5.08
N ILE A 40 -6.73 0.42 -5.36
CA ILE A 40 -6.13 0.63 -6.69
C ILE A 40 -6.87 -0.12 -7.80
N LEU A 41 -7.30 -1.35 -7.52
CA LEU A 41 -7.98 -2.23 -8.48
C LEU A 41 -9.50 -2.04 -8.51
N GLY A 42 -10.07 -1.26 -7.60
CA GLY A 42 -11.52 -1.06 -7.48
C GLY A 42 -12.29 -2.32 -7.05
N ILE A 43 -11.69 -3.17 -6.19
CA ILE A 43 -12.30 -4.42 -5.74
C ILE A 43 -12.43 -4.48 -4.20
N ASP A 44 -13.43 -5.21 -3.72
CA ASP A 44 -13.54 -5.57 -2.30
C ASP A 44 -12.50 -6.64 -1.97
N TRP A 45 -11.35 -6.20 -1.47
CA TRP A 45 -10.22 -7.09 -1.19
C TRP A 45 -10.55 -8.19 -0.18
N LYS A 46 -11.49 -7.96 0.75
CA LYS A 46 -11.88 -8.96 1.77
C LYS A 46 -12.60 -10.16 1.15
N LYS A 47 -13.28 -9.94 0.02
CA LYS A 47 -13.96 -10.99 -0.76
C LYS A 47 -13.12 -11.52 -1.91
N SER A 48 -11.95 -10.93 -2.16
CA SER A 48 -11.05 -11.35 -3.23
C SER A 48 -10.35 -12.66 -2.86
N GLU A 49 -10.33 -13.62 -3.79
CA GLU A 49 -9.54 -14.84 -3.65
C GLU A 49 -8.03 -14.54 -3.56
N SER A 50 -7.56 -13.56 -4.34
CA SER A 50 -6.14 -13.20 -4.45
C SER A 50 -5.65 -12.27 -3.34
N LEU A 51 -6.52 -11.45 -2.74
CA LEU A 51 -6.12 -10.47 -1.72
C LEU A 51 -6.64 -10.78 -0.31
N GLY A 52 -7.73 -11.53 -0.19
CA GLY A 52 -8.38 -11.86 1.07
C GLY A 52 -7.62 -12.92 1.89
N TYR A 53 -8.37 -13.74 2.63
CA TYR A 53 -7.80 -14.66 3.63
C TYR A 53 -7.65 -16.11 3.17
N GLY A 54 -7.95 -16.39 1.89
CA GLY A 54 -7.91 -17.74 1.34
C GLY A 54 -6.48 -18.30 1.24
N SER A 55 -6.36 -19.62 1.13
CA SER A 55 -5.06 -20.29 0.91
C SER A 55 -4.40 -19.94 -0.44
N ALA A 56 -5.20 -19.46 -1.40
CA ALA A 56 -4.72 -18.95 -2.69
C ALA A 56 -4.33 -17.45 -2.65
N SER A 57 -4.46 -16.80 -1.49
CA SER A 57 -4.14 -15.38 -1.36
C SER A 57 -2.66 -15.10 -1.57
N LEU A 58 -2.38 -13.96 -2.18
CA LEU A 58 -1.02 -13.47 -2.37
C LEU A 58 -0.40 -13.14 -1.02
N GLY A 59 0.77 -13.71 -0.74
CA GLY A 59 1.55 -13.30 0.42
C GLY A 59 2.00 -11.84 0.32
N PHE A 60 2.22 -11.21 1.47
CA PHE A 60 2.66 -9.81 1.60
C PHE A 60 3.70 -9.36 0.56
N GLY A 61 4.75 -10.14 0.33
CA GLY A 61 5.80 -9.77 -0.61
C GLY A 61 5.34 -9.66 -2.07
N ASN A 62 4.38 -10.48 -2.50
CA ASN A 62 3.78 -10.37 -3.83
C ASN A 62 2.89 -9.13 -3.91
N LYS A 63 2.12 -8.85 -2.86
CA LYS A 63 1.29 -7.65 -2.78
C LYS A 63 2.13 -6.37 -2.88
N ILE A 64 3.24 -6.28 -2.14
CA ILE A 64 4.15 -5.13 -2.24
C ILE A 64 4.73 -4.95 -3.65
N ARG A 65 5.14 -6.04 -4.31
CA ARG A 65 5.66 -5.96 -5.69
C ARG A 65 4.62 -5.38 -6.64
N LEU A 66 3.38 -5.88 -6.59
CA LEU A 66 2.28 -5.34 -7.38
C LEU A 66 2.04 -3.86 -7.11
N ILE A 67 2.03 -3.43 -5.83
CA ILE A 67 1.90 -2.01 -5.48
C ILE A 67 3.03 -1.19 -6.11
N THR A 68 4.27 -1.66 -6.01
CA THR A 68 5.44 -0.94 -6.56
C THR A 68 5.51 -0.93 -8.08
N ASP A 69 4.82 -1.84 -8.75
CA ASP A 69 4.69 -1.89 -10.21
C ASP A 69 3.55 -0.97 -10.68
N LEU A 70 2.47 -0.86 -9.90
CA LEU A 70 1.29 -0.05 -10.22
C LEU A 70 1.42 1.43 -9.82
N LYS A 71 2.24 1.72 -8.81
CA LYS A 71 2.37 3.06 -8.21
C LYS A 71 3.83 3.42 -8.03
N GLU A 72 4.11 4.71 -8.13
CA GLU A 72 5.44 5.23 -7.88
C GLU A 72 5.76 5.15 -6.38
N VAL A 73 6.73 4.30 -6.03
CA VAL A 73 7.28 4.16 -4.68
C VAL A 73 8.75 4.51 -4.73
N SER A 74 9.20 5.34 -3.79
CA SER A 74 10.58 5.83 -3.78
C SER A 74 11.58 4.67 -3.65
N LYS A 75 12.79 4.87 -4.18
CA LYS A 75 13.87 3.88 -4.06
C LYS A 75 14.18 3.55 -2.59
N GLU A 76 14.04 4.53 -1.70
CA GLU A 76 14.33 4.34 -0.28
C GLU A 76 13.22 3.52 0.39
N ASP A 77 11.95 3.79 0.09
CA ASP A 77 10.82 3.03 0.64
C ASP A 77 10.82 1.58 0.13
N LYS A 78 11.22 1.35 -1.12
CA LYS A 78 11.44 -0.02 -1.65
C LYS A 78 12.47 -0.79 -0.80
N LYS A 79 13.56 -0.15 -0.36
CA LYS A 79 14.54 -0.78 0.53
C LYS A 79 13.98 -1.01 1.94
N LYS A 80 13.16 -0.09 2.45
CA LYS A 80 12.46 -0.23 3.73
C LYS A 80 11.51 -1.42 3.70
N PHE A 81 10.68 -1.56 2.67
CA PHE A 81 9.82 -2.72 2.45
C PHE A 81 10.63 -4.03 2.38
N GLN A 82 11.72 -4.03 1.61
CA GLN A 82 12.60 -5.20 1.52
C GLN A 82 13.17 -5.61 2.89
N SER A 83 13.57 -4.62 3.69
CA SER A 83 14.13 -4.85 5.04
C SER A 83 13.07 -5.37 6.00
N PHE A 84 11.87 -4.77 5.97
CA PHE A 84 10.70 -5.23 6.72
C PHE A 84 10.37 -6.69 6.42
N MET A 85 10.27 -7.05 5.13
CA MET A 85 10.00 -8.41 4.68
C MET A 85 11.10 -9.39 5.11
N THR A 86 12.36 -8.97 5.01
CA THR A 86 13.51 -9.80 5.39
C THR A 86 13.45 -10.16 6.87
N ILE A 87 13.22 -9.17 7.73
CA ILE A 87 13.13 -9.38 9.19
C ILE A 87 11.91 -10.25 9.52
N ARG A 88 10.70 -9.88 9.07
CA ARG A 88 9.47 -10.65 9.29
C ARG A 88 9.66 -12.12 8.94
N ASN A 89 10.14 -12.42 7.74
CA ASN A 89 10.22 -13.80 7.26
C ASN A 89 11.13 -14.66 8.14
N LYS A 90 12.19 -14.08 8.72
CA LYS A 90 13.07 -14.79 9.65
C LYS A 90 12.37 -15.08 10.98
N PHE A 91 11.68 -14.09 11.55
CA PHE A 91 10.86 -14.28 12.74
C PHE A 91 9.67 -15.24 12.53
N ALA A 92 9.11 -15.32 11.31
CA ALA A 92 7.99 -16.21 11.02
C ALA A 92 8.42 -17.68 10.89
N HIS A 93 9.54 -17.95 10.22
CA HIS A 93 9.87 -19.29 9.73
C HIS A 93 11.00 -20.00 10.48
N ILE A 94 11.82 -19.29 11.27
CA ILE A 94 12.94 -19.91 12.00
C ILE A 94 12.58 -19.93 13.49
N ALA A 95 12.47 -21.12 14.08
CA ALA A 95 11.98 -21.30 15.45
C ALA A 95 12.89 -20.61 16.49
N GLU A 96 14.20 -20.69 16.29
CA GLU A 96 15.23 -20.12 17.16
C GLU A 96 15.27 -18.58 17.12
N ILE A 97 14.53 -17.95 16.21
CA ILE A 97 14.40 -16.50 16.14
C ILE A 97 13.12 -16.08 16.88
N ASP A 98 13.27 -15.90 18.18
CA ASP A 98 12.27 -15.40 19.12
C ASP A 98 12.51 -13.93 19.54
N SER A 99 13.72 -13.44 19.30
CA SER A 99 14.28 -12.17 19.80
C SER A 99 15.16 -11.50 18.74
N PHE A 100 15.33 -10.17 18.83
CA PHE A 100 16.25 -9.44 17.97
C PHE A 100 17.71 -9.82 18.26
N SER A 101 18.05 -10.11 19.51
CA SER A 101 19.35 -10.63 19.91
C SER A 101 19.67 -11.93 19.18
N ASN A 102 18.76 -12.92 19.21
CA ASN A 102 18.94 -14.17 18.48
C ASN A 102 18.96 -13.94 16.96
N TYR A 103 18.11 -13.07 16.43
CA TYR A 103 18.16 -12.69 15.02
C TYR A 103 19.54 -12.15 14.61
N PHE A 104 20.11 -11.23 15.39
CA PHE A 104 21.42 -10.63 15.09
C PHE A 104 22.59 -11.59 15.29
N LYS A 105 22.46 -12.53 16.22
CA LYS A 105 23.48 -13.55 16.49
C LYS A 105 23.50 -14.68 15.47
N LEU A 106 22.32 -15.19 15.09
CA LEU A 106 22.19 -16.43 14.31
C LEU A 106 22.17 -16.19 12.80
N ILE A 107 21.72 -15.02 12.34
CA ILE A 107 21.57 -14.74 10.90
C ILE A 107 22.72 -13.86 10.43
N LYS A 108 23.68 -14.42 9.68
CA LYS A 108 24.85 -13.68 9.17
C LYS A 108 24.50 -12.40 8.40
N SER A 109 23.39 -12.41 7.65
CA SER A 109 22.94 -11.26 6.85
C SER A 109 22.15 -10.21 7.65
N SER A 110 21.88 -10.44 8.94
CA SER A 110 21.07 -9.52 9.77
C SER A 110 21.83 -8.25 10.15
N GLN A 111 23.17 -8.26 10.08
CA GLN A 111 23.98 -7.08 10.42
C GLN A 111 23.74 -5.91 9.47
N ASP A 112 23.51 -6.18 8.19
CA ASP A 112 23.09 -5.16 7.21
C ASP A 112 21.73 -4.55 7.59
N GLN A 113 20.78 -5.39 8.04
CA GLN A 113 19.47 -4.93 8.51
C GLN A 113 19.59 -4.07 9.77
N LYS A 114 20.45 -4.48 10.71
CA LYS A 114 20.78 -3.72 11.92
C LYS A 114 21.31 -2.33 11.57
N ASN A 115 22.25 -2.26 10.64
CA ASN A 115 22.86 -1.01 10.21
C ASN A 115 21.85 -0.11 9.47
N LYS A 116 20.97 -0.67 8.63
CA LYS A 116 19.89 0.06 7.97
C LYS A 116 18.91 0.68 8.97
N LEU A 117 18.46 -0.08 9.97
CA LEU A 117 17.58 0.44 11.02
C LEU A 117 18.24 1.60 11.77
N LYS A 118 19.52 1.44 12.17
CA LYS A 118 20.29 2.52 12.81
C LYS A 118 20.39 3.77 11.95
N LYS A 119 20.62 3.60 10.64
CA LYS A 119 20.73 4.69 9.68
C LYS A 119 19.40 5.43 9.49
N TRP A 120 18.29 4.71 9.39
CA TRP A 120 16.97 5.32 9.18
C TRP A 120 16.42 5.98 10.43
N TYR A 121 16.73 5.45 11.61
CA TYR A 121 16.20 5.92 12.88
C TYR A 121 17.34 6.31 13.85
N PRO A 122 18.18 7.31 13.51
CA PRO A 122 19.37 7.66 14.30
C PRO A 122 19.06 8.22 15.68
N ASN A 123 17.82 8.70 15.90
CA ASN A 123 17.38 9.25 17.19
C ASN A 123 17.07 8.17 18.25
N ILE A 124 17.08 6.89 17.87
CA ILE A 124 16.93 5.77 18.81
C ILE A 124 18.28 5.51 19.48
N LYS A 125 18.28 5.35 20.81
CA LYS A 125 19.50 5.07 21.59
C LYS A 125 19.89 3.58 21.50
N TYR A 126 20.68 3.23 20.48
CA TYR A 126 21.08 1.83 20.22
C TYR A 126 22.13 1.25 21.17
N GLU A 127 22.74 2.07 22.03
CA GLU A 127 23.73 1.67 23.03
C GLU A 127 23.09 1.32 24.38
N SER A 128 21.76 1.13 24.39
CA SER A 128 21.04 0.66 25.58
C SER A 128 21.33 -0.81 25.88
N ASP A 129 21.34 -1.14 27.18
CA ASP A 129 21.37 -2.52 27.66
C ASP A 129 20.12 -3.33 27.23
N ASP A 130 19.01 -2.64 26.91
CA ASP A 130 17.78 -3.25 26.38
C ASP A 130 17.81 -3.31 24.84
N ILE A 131 18.56 -4.27 24.31
CA ILE A 131 18.63 -4.53 22.86
C ILE A 131 17.23 -4.82 22.29
N GLU A 132 16.39 -5.57 23.01
CA GLU A 132 15.07 -5.95 22.50
C GLU A 132 14.14 -4.76 22.36
N GLY A 133 14.02 -3.92 23.40
CA GLY A 133 13.19 -2.72 23.36
C GLY A 133 13.63 -1.75 22.27
N VAL A 134 14.94 -1.53 22.12
CA VAL A 134 15.50 -0.66 21.08
C VAL A 134 15.14 -1.13 19.68
N PHE A 135 15.30 -2.42 19.38
CA PHE A 135 15.04 -2.92 18.03
C PHE A 135 13.55 -3.19 17.76
N LYS A 136 12.74 -3.45 18.79
CA LYS A 136 11.28 -3.37 18.70
C LYS A 136 10.83 -1.97 18.29
N LEU A 137 11.39 -0.93 18.93
CA LEU A 137 11.09 0.46 18.60
C LEU A 137 11.51 0.80 17.16
N ALA A 138 12.73 0.42 16.75
CA ALA A 138 13.20 0.66 15.39
C ALA A 138 12.35 -0.06 14.33
N TYR A 139 11.92 -1.30 14.60
CA TYR A 139 11.03 -2.04 13.70
C TYR A 139 9.61 -1.45 13.66
N TRP A 140 9.12 -0.92 14.79
CA TRP A 140 7.87 -0.18 14.84
C TRP A 140 7.95 1.13 14.03
N SER A 141 9.03 1.89 14.16
CA SER A 141 9.27 3.08 13.32
C SER A 141 9.29 2.73 11.83
N LEU A 142 9.91 1.59 11.46
CA LEU A 142 9.85 1.06 10.09
C LEU A 142 8.42 0.73 9.64
N THR A 143 7.62 0.15 10.53
CA THR A 143 6.22 -0.18 10.26
C THR A 143 5.41 1.10 9.99
N LEU A 144 5.58 2.12 10.82
CA LEU A 144 4.88 3.41 10.68
C LEU A 144 5.27 4.14 9.39
N ASP A 145 6.57 4.17 9.04
CA ASP A 145 7.02 4.77 7.78
C ASP A 145 6.37 4.09 6.57
N LEU A 146 6.32 2.75 6.56
CA LEU A 146 5.74 2.01 5.46
C LEU A 146 4.20 2.13 5.42
N PHE A 147 3.55 2.27 6.57
CA PHE A 147 2.13 2.57 6.64
C PHE A 147 1.83 3.96 6.07
N GLN A 148 2.67 4.95 6.36
CA GLN A 148 2.58 6.28 5.76
C GLN A 148 2.67 6.22 4.23
N VAL A 149 3.54 5.36 3.67
CA VAL A 149 3.61 5.13 2.22
C VAL A 149 2.27 4.62 1.66
N PHE A 150 1.58 3.70 2.35
CA PHE A 150 0.25 3.25 1.92
C PHE A 150 -0.79 4.38 1.96
N ILE A 151 -0.77 5.22 3.01
CA ILE A 151 -1.63 6.40 3.10
C ILE A 151 -1.41 7.32 1.90
N GLU A 152 -0.16 7.65 1.58
CA GLU A 152 0.18 8.52 0.46
C GLU A 152 -0.25 7.94 -0.89
N ILE A 153 -0.07 6.63 -1.09
CA ILE A 153 -0.52 5.94 -2.29
C ILE A 153 -2.05 6.03 -2.43
N ASN A 154 -2.77 5.73 -1.35
CA ASN A 154 -4.23 5.78 -1.33
C ASN A 154 -4.73 7.21 -1.57
N GLN A 155 -4.15 8.22 -0.91
CA GLN A 155 -4.50 9.63 -1.11
C GLN A 155 -4.31 10.06 -2.57
N LYS A 156 -3.13 9.79 -3.15
CA LYS A 156 -2.86 10.11 -4.56
C LYS A 156 -3.83 9.40 -5.49
N HIS A 157 -4.15 8.13 -5.20
CA HIS A 157 -5.10 7.37 -6.00
C HIS A 157 -6.51 7.97 -5.94
N PHE A 158 -7.04 8.29 -4.76
CA PHE A 158 -8.36 8.89 -4.62
C PHE A 158 -8.45 10.28 -5.26
N ILE A 159 -7.38 11.09 -5.17
CA ILE A 159 -7.29 12.38 -5.88
C ILE A 159 -7.39 12.15 -7.39
N ASN A 160 -6.61 11.22 -7.93
CA ASN A 160 -6.60 10.94 -9.38
C ASN A 160 -7.98 10.43 -9.86
N VAL A 161 -8.59 9.50 -9.13
CA VAL A 161 -9.95 9.00 -9.44
C VAL A 161 -10.98 10.13 -9.38
N GLY A 162 -10.87 11.03 -8.40
CA GLY A 162 -11.72 12.20 -8.29
C GLY A 162 -11.57 13.15 -9.49
N ILE A 163 -10.34 13.42 -9.92
CA ILE A 163 -10.03 14.26 -11.09
C ILE A 163 -10.57 13.61 -12.37
N GLU A 164 -10.31 12.32 -12.60
CA GLU A 164 -10.79 11.58 -13.76
C GLU A 164 -12.31 11.58 -13.85
N LYS A 165 -12.99 11.38 -12.71
CA LYS A 165 -14.45 11.46 -12.63
C LYS A 165 -14.95 12.85 -12.98
N GLY A 166 -14.34 13.91 -12.43
CA GLY A 166 -14.71 15.29 -12.74
C GLY A 166 -14.49 15.66 -14.21
N GLN A 167 -13.39 15.20 -14.82
CA GLN A 167 -13.13 15.38 -16.25
C GLN A 167 -14.18 14.69 -17.11
N LYS A 168 -14.56 13.45 -16.76
CA LYS A 168 -15.59 12.69 -17.44
C LYS A 168 -16.96 13.37 -17.36
N GLU A 169 -17.38 13.80 -16.17
CA GLU A 169 -18.64 14.52 -15.97
C GLU A 169 -18.68 15.84 -16.73
N THR A 170 -17.56 16.57 -16.76
CA THR A 170 -17.43 17.82 -17.54
C THR A 170 -17.60 17.55 -19.03
N LEU A 171 -16.93 16.50 -19.54
CA LEU A 171 -17.01 16.11 -20.94
C LEU A 171 -18.43 15.66 -21.32
N GLU A 172 -19.08 14.85 -20.48
CA GLU A 172 -20.47 14.41 -20.67
C GLU A 172 -21.44 15.60 -20.67
N THR A 173 -21.25 16.54 -19.76
CA THR A 173 -22.06 17.77 -19.68
C THR A 173 -21.85 18.65 -20.91
N PHE A 174 -20.59 18.84 -21.35
CA PHE A 174 -20.27 19.56 -22.58
C PHE A 174 -20.95 18.94 -23.79
N PHE A 175 -20.85 17.61 -23.96
CA PHE A 175 -21.51 16.90 -25.05
C PHE A 175 -23.03 17.05 -25.00
N LYS A 176 -23.63 17.02 -23.81
CA LYS A 176 -25.06 17.24 -23.63
C LYS A 176 -25.48 18.65 -24.05
N ILE A 177 -24.78 19.68 -23.58
CA ILE A 177 -25.05 21.08 -23.94
C ILE A 177 -24.93 21.29 -25.45
N VAL A 178 -23.83 20.81 -26.07
CA VAL A 178 -23.63 20.93 -27.52
C VAL A 178 -24.73 20.19 -28.28
N LYS A 179 -25.09 18.98 -27.85
CA LYS A 179 -26.18 18.21 -28.47
C LYS A 179 -27.52 18.91 -28.37
N ASP A 180 -27.83 19.48 -27.22
CA ASP A 180 -29.11 20.16 -26.99
C ASP A 180 -29.19 21.44 -27.83
N GLN A 181 -28.13 22.26 -27.87
CA GLN A 181 -28.05 23.45 -28.73
C GLN A 181 -28.13 23.14 -30.23
N LEU A 182 -27.49 22.04 -30.68
CA LEU A 182 -27.53 21.64 -32.09
C LEU A 182 -28.87 21.02 -32.50
N LYS A 183 -29.65 20.47 -31.56
CA LYS A 183 -30.99 19.94 -31.86
C LYS A 183 -32.01 21.03 -32.11
N ASP A 184 -31.82 22.21 -31.53
CA ASP A 184 -32.76 23.32 -31.63
C ASP A 184 -32.58 24.16 -32.91
N THR A 185 -31.69 23.73 -33.82
CA THR A 185 -31.44 24.40 -35.10
C THR A 185 -31.48 23.43 -36.28
N GLU A 186 -32.07 23.85 -37.40
CA GLU A 186 -32.21 23.04 -38.62
C GLU A 186 -30.85 22.58 -39.18
N GLU A 187 -29.85 23.45 -39.08
CA GLU A 187 -28.46 23.19 -39.51
C GLU A 187 -27.70 22.29 -38.52
N GLY A 188 -28.05 22.34 -37.23
CA GLY A 188 -27.38 21.56 -36.19
C GLY A 188 -27.66 20.06 -36.29
N CYS A 189 -28.84 19.66 -36.75
CA CYS A 189 -29.15 18.26 -37.07
C CYS A 189 -28.24 17.70 -38.18
N GLN A 190 -27.98 18.47 -39.23
CA GLN A 190 -27.09 18.06 -40.33
C GLN A 190 -25.62 17.95 -39.88
N ILE A 191 -25.20 18.81 -38.94
CA ILE A 191 -23.86 18.76 -38.33
C ILE A 191 -23.73 17.50 -37.47
N LEU A 192 -24.74 17.16 -36.67
CA LEU A 192 -24.75 15.94 -35.86
C LEU A 192 -24.66 14.68 -36.73
N GLU A 193 -25.42 14.60 -37.82
CA GLU A 193 -25.36 13.48 -38.76
C GLU A 193 -23.97 13.30 -39.38
N LYS A 194 -23.32 14.40 -39.78
CA LYS A 194 -21.93 14.36 -40.30
C LYS A 194 -20.93 13.86 -39.25
N ILE A 195 -21.09 14.26 -37.98
CA ILE A 195 -20.22 13.83 -36.88
C ILE A 195 -20.43 12.33 -36.61
N PHE A 196 -21.67 11.87 -36.49
CA PHE A 196 -21.99 10.46 -36.29
C PHE A 196 -21.51 9.58 -37.45
N GLY A 197 -21.66 10.03 -38.70
CA GLY A 197 -21.13 9.34 -39.88
C GLY A 197 -19.61 9.17 -39.85
N LYS A 198 -18.87 10.20 -39.42
CA LYS A 198 -17.41 10.11 -39.25
C LYS A 198 -16.99 9.16 -38.13
N ILE A 199 -17.75 9.10 -37.02
CA ILE A 199 -17.48 8.20 -35.89
C ILE A 199 -17.72 6.73 -36.30
N LEU A 200 -18.83 6.45 -36.97
CA LEU A 200 -19.19 5.11 -37.46
C LEU A 200 -18.18 4.57 -38.49
N ASN A 201 -17.67 5.44 -39.37
CA ASN A 201 -16.64 5.05 -40.34
C ASN A 201 -15.28 4.78 -39.69
N LYS A 202 -14.92 5.52 -38.64
CA LYS A 202 -13.68 5.27 -37.88
C LYS A 202 -13.72 4.01 -37.02
N THR A 203 -14.90 3.62 -36.53
CA THR A 203 -15.06 2.39 -35.73
C THR A 203 -15.12 1.13 -36.60
N LYS A 204 -15.67 1.21 -37.82
CA LYS A 204 -15.61 0.13 -38.81
C LYS A 204 -14.21 -0.13 -39.39
N SER A 205 -13.32 0.87 -39.38
CA SER A 205 -11.94 0.74 -39.88
C SER A 205 -10.97 0.08 -38.88
N LYS A 206 -11.43 -0.27 -37.67
CA LYS A 206 -10.61 -0.87 -36.60
C LYS A 206 -10.94 -2.34 -36.29
N ASN A 207 -11.89 -2.93 -37.01
CA ASN A 207 -12.16 -4.37 -37.05
C ASN A 207 -11.72 -4.92 -38.41
#